data_AF-A0A811RGF0-F1
#
_entry.id   AF-A0A811RGF0-F1
#
_cell.length_a   1.000
_cell.length_b   1.000
_cell.length_c   1.000
_cell.angle_alpha   90.00
_cell.angle_beta   90.00
_cell.angle_gamma   90.00
#
_symmetry.space_group_name_H-M   'P 1'
#
loop_
_entity.id
_entity.type
_entity.pdbx_description
1 polymer ?
#
loop_
_entity_poly.entity_id
_entity_poly.type
_entity_poly.pdbx_seq_one_letter_code
_entity_poly.pdbx_strand_id
1 'polypeptide(L)'
;MASTSISVLFLLLLATFAASASAATFTVKNNCSSTVWPAAIPHPATLAEFSIGGTEDYYDISVIDGYNLPMAFSCSTGSSPVCTSPTCTEAYRFPNDDSKTPGCSGNSNYQLTFCP
;
A
#
# COMPACT_ATOMS: atom_id res chain seq x y z
N MET A 1 -35.84 -27.57 23.41
CA MET A 1 -34.39 -27.84 23.56
C MET A 1 -33.65 -27.92 22.21
N ALA A 2 -34.21 -28.52 21.14
CA ALA A 2 -33.52 -28.58 19.83
C ALA A 2 -33.41 -27.23 19.08
N SER A 3 -34.45 -26.40 19.09
CA SER A 3 -34.49 -25.10 18.37
C SER A 3 -33.50 -24.06 18.93
N THR A 4 -33.36 -23.98 20.25
CA THR A 4 -32.38 -23.12 20.93
C THR A 4 -30.95 -23.53 20.62
N SER A 5 -30.68 -24.84 20.48
CA SER A 5 -29.35 -25.37 20.14
C SER A 5 -28.92 -25.02 18.72
N ILE A 6 -29.85 -25.03 17.75
CA ILE A 6 -29.58 -24.65 16.35
C ILE A 6 -29.33 -23.15 16.21
N SER A 7 -30.11 -22.32 16.91
CA SER A 7 -29.92 -20.86 16.91
C SER A 7 -28.56 -20.46 17.50
N VAL A 8 -28.14 -21.11 18.60
CA VAL A 8 -26.82 -20.88 19.21
C VAL A 8 -25.69 -21.33 18.28
N LEU A 9 -25.81 -22.49 17.62
CA LEU A 9 -24.81 -22.97 16.67
C LEU A 9 -24.68 -22.03 15.47
N PHE A 10 -25.80 -21.52 14.94
CA PHE A 10 -25.82 -20.57 13.83
C PHE A 10 -25.17 -19.24 14.22
N LEU A 11 -25.46 -18.72 15.42
CA LEU A 11 -24.80 -17.52 15.95
C LEU A 11 -23.30 -17.72 16.15
N LEU A 12 -22.88 -18.90 16.62
CA LEU A 12 -21.46 -19.24 16.74
C LEU A 12 -20.76 -19.27 15.38
N LEU A 13 -21.39 -19.90 14.38
CA LEU A 13 -20.86 -19.99 13.01
C LEU A 13 -20.75 -18.62 12.34
N LEU A 14 -21.73 -17.74 12.58
CA LEU A 14 -21.72 -16.38 12.05
C LEU A 14 -20.62 -15.54 12.70
N ALA A 15 -20.41 -15.71 14.01
CA ALA A 15 -19.34 -15.04 14.74
C ALA A 15 -17.95 -15.49 14.29
N THR A 16 -17.73 -16.78 13.98
CA THR A 16 -16.44 -17.25 13.45
C THR A 16 -16.18 -16.74 12.04
N PHE A 17 -17.22 -16.62 11.20
CA PHE A 17 -17.07 -16.11 9.84
C PHE A 17 -16.75 -14.60 9.81
N ALA A 18 -17.31 -13.82 10.73
CA ALA A 18 -17.00 -12.39 10.82
C ALA A 18 -15.56 -12.11 11.29
N ALA A 19 -14.96 -13.03 12.06
CA ALA A 19 -13.60 -12.88 12.60
C ALA A 19 -12.48 -13.17 11.59
N SER A 20 -12.78 -13.71 10.40
CA SER A 20 -11.77 -14.03 9.38
C SER A 20 -11.50 -12.90 8.39
N ALA A 21 -12.15 -11.74 8.53
CA ALA A 21 -11.90 -10.59 7.68
C ALA A 21 -10.57 -9.92 8.06
N SER A 22 -9.61 -9.96 7.14
CA SER A 22 -8.35 -9.21 7.23
C SER A 22 -8.32 -8.14 6.15
N ALA A 23 -7.78 -6.96 6.48
CA ALA A 23 -7.66 -5.84 5.55
C ALA A 23 -6.34 -5.11 5.77
N ALA A 24 -5.69 -4.71 4.69
CA ALA A 24 -4.55 -3.81 4.72
C ALA A 24 -5.01 -2.37 4.94
N THR A 25 -4.33 -1.63 5.82
CA THR A 25 -4.60 -0.19 6.03
C THR A 25 -3.57 0.65 5.29
N PHE A 26 -4.03 1.57 4.44
CA PHE A 26 -3.19 2.58 3.79
C PHE A 26 -3.33 3.92 4.51
N THR A 27 -2.22 4.42 5.07
CA THR A 27 -2.14 5.76 5.64
C THR A 27 -1.52 6.70 4.63
N VAL A 28 -2.25 7.72 4.20
CA VAL A 28 -1.73 8.75 3.28
C VAL A 28 -1.48 10.04 4.04
N LYS A 29 -0.23 10.52 4.01
CA LYS A 29 0.21 11.73 4.70
C LYS A 29 0.66 12.78 3.71
N ASN A 30 0.11 13.98 3.80
CA ASN A 30 0.60 15.15 3.07
C ASN A 30 1.43 16.03 4.00
N ASN A 31 2.75 15.99 3.85
CA ASN A 31 3.68 16.90 4.53
C ASN A 31 4.07 18.11 3.66
N CYS A 32 3.57 18.21 2.42
CA CYS A 32 3.90 19.32 1.54
C CYS A 32 3.28 20.63 2.03
N SER A 33 3.86 21.78 1.66
CA SER A 33 3.30 23.11 1.96
C SER A 33 2.00 23.40 1.21
N SER A 34 1.75 22.67 0.12
CA SER A 34 0.58 22.80 -0.74
C SER A 34 -0.30 21.57 -0.64
N THR A 35 -1.58 21.71 -0.95
CA THR A 35 -2.50 20.58 -1.08
C THR A 35 -2.09 19.70 -2.24
N VAL A 36 -1.81 18.43 -1.96
CA VAL A 36 -1.63 17.39 -2.99
C VAL A 36 -2.99 16.80 -3.32
N TRP A 37 -3.25 16.62 -4.62
CA TRP A 37 -4.44 15.95 -5.15
C TRP A 37 -3.98 14.62 -5.79
N PRO A 38 -3.94 13.52 -5.02
CA PRO A 38 -3.51 12.23 -5.53
C PRO A 38 -4.43 11.74 -6.65
N ALA A 39 -3.91 10.91 -7.56
CA ALA A 39 -4.63 10.32 -8.69
C ALA A 39 -5.19 11.33 -9.74
N ALA A 40 -4.90 12.63 -9.62
CA ALA A 40 -4.84 13.46 -10.82
C ALA A 40 -3.71 12.92 -11.70
N ILE A 41 -3.86 12.96 -13.04
CA ILE A 41 -2.81 12.52 -13.98
C ILE A 41 -2.08 13.75 -14.58
N PRO A 42 -1.39 14.60 -13.80
CA PRO A 42 -0.46 15.56 -14.37
C PRO A 42 0.82 14.81 -14.73
N HIS A 43 1.22 14.83 -16.00
CA HIS A 43 2.59 14.46 -16.35
C HIS A 43 3.47 15.71 -16.21
N PRO A 44 4.65 15.62 -15.58
CA PRO A 44 5.28 14.44 -14.99
C PRO A 44 4.67 14.00 -13.64
N ALA A 45 4.78 12.71 -13.27
CA ALA A 45 4.23 12.15 -12.03
C ALA A 45 5.15 11.14 -11.33
N THR A 46 5.45 11.38 -10.04
CA THR A 46 5.97 10.33 -9.14
C THR A 46 4.82 9.40 -8.74
N LEU A 47 4.94 8.11 -9.00
CA LEU A 47 3.89 7.11 -8.73
C LEU A 47 4.24 6.26 -7.51
N ALA A 48 3.21 5.93 -6.72
CA ALA A 48 3.26 4.84 -5.76
C ALA A 48 2.48 3.67 -6.37
N GLU A 49 3.15 2.55 -6.64
CA GLU A 49 2.57 1.38 -7.26
C GLU A 49 2.45 0.27 -6.21
N PHE A 50 1.35 -0.48 -6.24
CA PHE A 50 1.13 -1.56 -5.30
C PHE A 50 0.24 -2.66 -5.89
N SER A 51 0.54 -3.90 -5.49
CA SER A 51 -0.24 -5.10 -5.76
C SER A 51 -0.47 -5.81 -4.44
N ILE A 52 -1.73 -5.84 -4.00
CA ILE A 52 -2.14 -6.36 -2.68
C ILE A 52 -2.98 -7.62 -2.86
N GLY A 53 -2.64 -8.66 -2.13
CA GLY A 53 -3.38 -9.91 -2.07
C GLY A 53 -2.47 -11.14 -2.04
N GLY A 54 -2.97 -12.22 -1.43
CA GLY A 54 -2.23 -13.46 -1.28
C GLY A 54 -1.37 -13.49 -0.01
N THR A 55 -0.24 -14.19 -0.06
CA THR A 55 0.70 -14.32 1.06
C THR A 55 1.75 -13.21 1.10
N GLU A 56 1.96 -12.55 -0.03
CA GLU A 56 2.97 -11.52 -0.22
C GLU A 56 2.40 -10.43 -1.11
N ASP A 57 2.59 -9.20 -0.67
CA ASP A 57 2.21 -7.98 -1.33
C ASP A 57 3.47 -7.34 -1.94
N TYR A 58 3.30 -6.62 -3.04
CA TYR A 58 4.39 -5.90 -3.72
C TYR A 58 4.05 -4.42 -3.81
N TYR A 59 5.04 -3.57 -3.65
CA TYR A 59 4.88 -2.14 -3.70
C TYR A 59 6.19 -1.46 -4.07
N ASP A 60 6.12 -0.28 -4.66
CA ASP A 60 7.28 0.48 -5.09
C ASP A 60 6.95 1.95 -5.35
N ILE A 61 8.00 2.75 -5.57
CA ILE A 61 7.90 4.09 -6.12
C ILE A 61 8.42 4.05 -7.55
N SER A 62 7.75 4.74 -8.47
CA SER A 62 8.14 4.82 -9.87
C SER A 62 8.26 6.26 -10.33
N VAL A 63 9.33 6.53 -11.08
CA VAL A 63 9.61 7.81 -11.75
C VAL A 63 9.68 7.63 -13.27
N ILE A 64 9.16 6.51 -13.80
CA ILE A 64 9.11 6.23 -15.24
C ILE A 64 8.33 7.32 -15.97
N ASP A 65 7.20 7.75 -15.41
CA ASP A 65 6.34 8.82 -15.94
C ASP A 65 6.78 10.24 -15.49
N GLY A 66 8.02 10.34 -15.03
CA GLY A 66 8.65 11.56 -14.55
C GLY A 66 8.60 11.72 -13.03
N TYR A 67 8.97 12.91 -12.57
CA TYR A 67 9.03 13.25 -11.15
C TYR A 67 8.41 14.63 -10.96
N ASN A 68 7.46 14.75 -10.05
CA ASN A 68 6.83 16.04 -9.71
C ASN A 68 6.95 16.40 -8.23
N LEU A 69 6.92 15.41 -7.34
CA LEU A 69 7.00 15.63 -5.90
C LEU A 69 7.70 14.49 -5.16
N PRO A 70 8.35 14.80 -4.03
CA PRO A 70 9.01 13.82 -3.18
C PRO A 70 8.01 12.89 -2.49
N MET A 71 8.37 11.62 -2.35
CA MET A 71 7.49 10.57 -1.86
C MET A 71 8.28 9.55 -1.04
N ALA A 72 7.69 9.05 0.04
CA ALA A 72 8.12 7.86 0.75
C ALA A 72 6.97 6.87 0.82
N PHE A 73 7.26 5.58 0.67
CA PHE A 73 6.25 4.53 0.74
C PHE A 73 6.78 3.37 1.57
N SER A 74 6.13 3.04 2.68
CA SER A 74 6.59 1.99 3.59
C SER A 74 5.54 0.93 3.84
N CYS A 75 6.02 -0.28 4.14
CA CYS A 75 5.25 -1.43 4.58
C CYS A 75 5.63 -1.80 6.02
N SER A 76 4.66 -2.20 6.84
CA SER A 76 4.88 -2.55 8.26
C SER A 76 5.81 -3.75 8.49
N THR A 77 6.02 -4.60 7.49
CA THR A 77 6.88 -5.79 7.56
C THR A 77 7.97 -5.80 6.49
N GLY A 78 8.19 -4.67 5.80
CA GLY A 78 9.05 -4.58 4.63
C GLY A 78 9.93 -3.34 4.66
N SER A 79 10.49 -3.02 3.49
CA SER A 79 11.32 -1.83 3.30
C SER A 79 10.52 -0.51 3.38
N SER A 80 11.22 0.60 3.20
CA SER A 80 10.63 1.95 3.19
C SER A 80 11.33 2.82 2.16
N PRO A 81 11.13 2.59 0.85
CA PRO A 81 11.72 3.43 -0.20
C PRO A 81 11.38 4.91 -0.02
N VAL A 82 12.39 5.77 -0.20
CA VAL A 82 12.26 7.23 -0.13
C VAL A 82 12.86 7.88 -1.37
N CYS A 83 12.07 8.69 -2.05
CA CYS A 83 12.48 9.37 -3.27
C CYS A 83 12.23 10.88 -3.20
N THR A 84 13.32 11.62 -3.06
CA THR A 84 13.32 13.09 -2.99
C THR A 84 13.91 13.78 -4.22
N SER A 85 14.19 13.02 -5.28
CA SER A 85 14.74 13.54 -6.53
C SER A 85 14.34 12.67 -7.74
N PRO A 86 14.39 13.21 -8.97
CA PRO A 86 14.11 12.45 -10.20
C PRO A 86 15.09 11.29 -10.47
N THR A 87 16.28 11.32 -9.87
CA THR A 87 17.31 10.28 -10.05
C THR A 87 17.33 9.27 -8.89
N CYS A 88 16.20 9.11 -8.19
CA CYS A 88 16.07 8.21 -7.05
C CYS A 88 16.49 6.77 -7.41
N THR A 89 17.43 6.20 -6.67
CA THR A 89 17.91 4.82 -6.88
C THR A 89 17.03 3.77 -6.23
N GLU A 90 16.03 4.18 -5.46
CA GLU A 90 15.04 3.33 -4.78
C GLU A 90 13.72 3.24 -5.57
N ALA A 91 13.60 3.98 -6.67
CA ALA A 91 12.43 3.95 -7.56
C ALA A 91 12.73 3.27 -8.89
N TYR A 92 11.67 2.77 -9.53
CA TYR A 92 11.69 2.38 -10.94
C TYR A 92 12.01 3.58 -11.82
N ARG A 93 13.10 3.49 -12.58
CA ARG A 93 13.53 4.54 -13.52
C ARG A 93 13.26 4.19 -14.99
N PHE A 94 13.00 2.93 -15.27
CA PHE A 94 12.67 2.43 -16.60
C PHE A 94 11.87 1.11 -16.47
N PRO A 95 11.09 0.68 -17.49
CA PRO A 95 10.15 -0.45 -17.40
C PRO A 95 10.70 -1.83 -17.02
N ASN A 96 12.00 -1.98 -16.86
CA ASN A 96 12.66 -3.25 -16.53
C ASN A 96 13.67 -3.10 -15.38
N ASP A 97 13.51 -2.07 -14.54
CA ASP A 97 14.28 -1.92 -13.29
C ASP A 97 13.66 -2.76 -12.16
N ASP A 98 13.51 -4.08 -12.38
CA ASP A 98 12.81 -5.01 -11.47
C ASP A 98 13.54 -5.26 -10.13
N SER A 99 14.61 -4.51 -9.87
CA SER A 99 15.36 -4.56 -8.61
C SER A 99 14.72 -3.72 -7.49
N LYS A 100 13.62 -3.01 -7.78
CA LYS A 100 13.03 -1.94 -6.95
C LYS A 100 11.65 -2.27 -6.38
N THR A 101 11.24 -3.54 -6.37
CA THR A 101 10.00 -4.05 -5.75
C THR A 101 10.30 -4.80 -4.45
N PRO A 102 10.33 -4.12 -3.29
CA PRO A 102 10.35 -4.82 -2.01
C PRO A 102 9.12 -5.71 -1.83
N GLY A 103 9.34 -6.95 -1.38
CA GLY A 103 8.27 -7.78 -0.83
C GLY A 103 7.76 -7.22 0.49
N CYS A 104 6.47 -7.39 0.72
CA CYS A 104 5.77 -7.06 1.95
C CYS A 104 4.91 -8.26 2.34
N SER A 105 4.84 -8.63 3.62
CA SER A 105 4.01 -9.77 4.01
C SER A 105 2.54 -9.45 3.78
N GLY A 106 1.75 -10.41 3.31
CA GLY A 106 0.32 -10.24 3.12
C GLY A 106 -0.39 -9.76 4.38
N ASN A 107 -1.39 -8.90 4.22
CA ASN A 107 -2.14 -8.25 5.32
C ASN A 107 -1.31 -7.24 6.14
N SER A 108 -0.28 -6.66 5.55
CA SER A 108 0.48 -5.57 6.16
C SER A 108 -0.23 -4.23 6.05
N ASN A 109 0.24 -3.26 6.83
CA ASN A 109 -0.19 -1.87 6.75
C ASN A 109 0.87 -1.05 6.02
N TYR A 110 0.40 -0.01 5.34
CA TYR A 110 1.22 0.84 4.49
C TYR A 110 1.14 2.31 4.89
N GLN A 111 2.22 3.04 4.66
CA GLN A 111 2.24 4.49 4.81
C GLN A 111 2.86 5.15 3.58
N LEU A 112 2.05 5.96 2.89
CA LEU A 112 2.45 6.81 1.78
C LEU A 112 2.58 8.25 2.29
N THR A 113 3.77 8.82 2.21
CA THR A 113 4.04 10.20 2.63
C THR A 113 4.48 11.04 1.44
N PHE A 114 3.74 12.10 1.13
CA PHE A 114 4.15 13.15 0.21
C PHE A 114 5.00 14.19 0.95
N CYS A 115 6.11 14.63 0.35
CA CYS A 115 7.10 15.48 1.00
C CYS A 115 7.60 14.93 2.34
N PRO A 116 8.12 13.69 2.36
CA PRO A 116 8.71 13.10 3.56
C PRO A 116 9.84 13.95 4.15
#